data_AF-A0A0C5G9U6-F1
#
_entry.id   AF-A0A0C5G9U6-F1
#
_cell.length_a   1.000
_cell.length_b   1.000
_cell.length_c   1.000
_cell.angle_alpha   90.00
_cell.angle_beta   90.00
_cell.angle_gamma   90.00
#
_symmetry.space_group_name_H-M   'P 1'
#
loop_
_entity.id
_entity.type
_entity.pdbx_description
1 polymer ?
#
loop_
_entity_poly.entity_id
_entity_poly.type
_entity_poly.pdbx_seq_one_letter_code
_entity_poly.pdbx_strand_id
1 'polypeptide(L)' 'MSPAPVLGLFPAEPDPVAGCPTCRDLARQREAARAAGDGSRVSDCNVLIRAHPHGPRPGGRWS' A
#
# COMPACT_ATOMS: atom_id res chain seq x y z
N MET A 1 33.72 13.94 -0.71
CA MET A 1 32.26 13.95 -0.46
C MET A 1 31.69 12.70 -1.08
N SER A 2 31.18 11.78 -0.26
CA SER A 2 30.42 10.65 -0.78
C SER A 2 29.14 11.17 -1.44
N PRO A 3 28.68 10.57 -2.55
CA PRO A 3 27.42 10.99 -3.17
C PRO A 3 26.29 10.85 -2.15
N ALA A 4 25.35 11.80 -2.18
CA ALA A 4 24.13 11.68 -1.39
C ALA A 4 23.44 10.36 -1.76
N PRO A 5 22.97 9.57 -0.78
CA PRO A 5 22.22 8.37 -1.10
C PRO A 5 21.00 8.78 -1.90
N VAL A 6 20.87 8.22 -3.10
CA VAL A 6 19.61 8.23 -3.82
C VAL A 6 18.63 7.43 -2.97
N LEU A 7 17.75 8.13 -2.25
CA LEU A 7 16.56 7.54 -1.66
C LEU A 7 15.72 7.03 -2.84
N GLY A 8 15.93 5.76 -3.19
CA GLY A 8 15.42 5.13 -4.40
C GLY A 8 13.94 5.43 -4.62
N LEU A 9 13.58 5.60 -5.90
CA LEU A 9 12.23 5.76 -6.43
C LEU A 9 11.20 5.05 -5.53
N PHE A 10 10.23 5.82 -5.00
CA PHE A 10 9.12 5.25 -4.24
C PHE A 10 8.55 4.04 -5.01
N PRO A 11 8.31 2.91 -4.34
CA PRO A 11 7.78 1.73 -5.01
C PRO A 11 6.46 2.08 -5.68
N ALA A 12 6.25 1.56 -6.89
CA ALA A 12 5.03 1.76 -7.66
C ALA A 12 3.79 1.50 -6.80
N GLU A 13 2.74 2.28 -7.03
CA GLU A 13 1.49 2.10 -6.30
C GLU A 13 0.95 0.69 -6.53
N PRO A 14 0.52 -0.01 -5.46
CA PRO A 14 0.01 -1.36 -5.59
C PRO A 14 -1.37 -1.36 -6.25
N ASP A 15 -1.63 -2.40 -7.03
CA ASP A 15 -2.96 -2.69 -7.54
C ASP A 15 -3.83 -3.36 -6.46
N PRO A 16 -5.11 -2.98 -6.34
CA PRO A 16 -6.04 -3.69 -5.48
C PRO A 16 -6.33 -5.09 -6.03
N VAL A 17 -6.38 -6.11 -5.16
CA VAL A 17 -6.72 -7.48 -5.57
C VAL A 17 -8.18 -7.54 -6.00
N ALA A 18 -8.40 -8.05 -7.23
CA ALA A 18 -9.72 -8.23 -7.80
C ALA A 18 -10.62 -9.11 -6.90
N GLY A 19 -11.88 -8.69 -6.73
CA GLY A 19 -12.85 -9.39 -5.89
C GLY A 19 -12.69 -9.18 -4.38
N CYS A 20 -11.63 -8.53 -3.91
CA CYS A 20 -11.49 -8.21 -2.49
C CYS A 20 -12.21 -6.89 -2.14
N PRO A 21 -13.21 -6.90 -1.23
CA PRO A 21 -13.90 -5.69 -0.81
C PRO A 21 -12.95 -4.70 -0.12
N THR A 22 -12.07 -5.17 0.77
CA THR A 22 -11.10 -4.31 1.48
C THR A 22 -10.17 -3.57 0.52
N CYS A 23 -9.58 -4.26 -0.45
CA CYS A 23 -8.69 -3.62 -1.42
C CYS A 23 -9.44 -2.61 -2.30
N ARG A 24 -10.67 -2.92 -2.70
CA ARG A 24 -11.52 -2.00 -3.46
C ARG A 24 -11.85 -0.74 -2.65
N ASP A 25 -12.15 -0.89 -1.37
CA ASP A 25 -12.49 0.23 -0.49
C ASP A 25 -11.27 1.10 -0.22
N LEU A 26 -10.09 0.50 -0.05
CA LEU A 26 -8.82 1.21 0.05
C LEU A 26 -8.46 1.94 -1.25
N ALA A 27 -8.72 1.34 -2.41
CA ALA A 27 -8.52 2.02 -3.70
C ALA A 27 -9.43 3.25 -3.84
N ARG A 28 -10.71 3.15 -3.44
CA ARG A 28 -11.61 4.32 -3.43
C ARG A 28 -11.13 5.42 -2.48
N GLN A 29 -10.68 5.05 -1.28
CA GLN A 29 -10.12 6.01 -0.32
C GLN A 29 -8.85 6.68 -0.86
N ARG A 30 -7.99 5.94 -1.56
CA ARG A 30 -6.80 6.47 -2.22
C ARG A 30 -7.15 7.53 -3.28
N GLU A 31 -8.13 7.25 -4.14
CA GLU A 31 -8.57 8.24 -5.14
C GLU A 31 -9.19 9.48 -4.51
N ALA A 32 -9.98 9.33 -3.44
CA ALA A 32 -10.52 10.46 -2.70
C ALA A 32 -9.41 11.31 -2.04
N ALA A 33 -8.41 10.66 -1.44
CA ALA A 33 -7.25 11.34 -0.86
C ALA A 33 -6.44 12.09 -1.92
N ARG A 34 -6.24 11.49 -3.09
CA ARG A 34 -5.58 12.14 -4.23
C ARG A 34 -6.34 13.38 -4.67
N ALA A 35 -7.67 13.29 -4.80
CA ALA A 35 -8.52 14.43 -5.15
C ALA A 35 -8.45 15.56 -4.11
N ALA A 36 -8.26 15.22 -2.83
CA ALA A 36 -8.10 16.18 -1.74
C ALA A 36 -6.66 16.72 -1.58
N GLY A 37 -5.68 16.21 -2.32
CA GLY A 37 -4.26 16.56 -2.16
C GLY A 37 -3.59 15.96 -0.91
N ASP A 38 -4.22 14.98 -0.27
CA ASP A 38 -3.72 14.32 0.94
C ASP A 38 -2.75 13.18 0.58
N GLY A 39 -1.48 13.55 0.35
CA GLY A 39 -0.42 12.60 0.00
C GLY A 39 -0.10 11.58 1.10
N SER A 40 -0.28 11.95 2.38
CA SER A 40 -0.09 11.02 3.50
C SER A 40 -1.10 9.89 3.41
N ARG A 41 -2.38 10.23 3.21
CA ARG A 41 -3.46 9.26 3.14
C ARG A 41 -3.37 8.37 1.89
N VAL A 42 -2.88 8.90 0.76
CA VAL A 42 -2.55 8.09 -0.43
C VAL A 42 -1.49 7.05 -0.07
N SER A 43 -0.40 7.46 0.60
CA SER A 43 0.66 6.56 1.04
C SER A 43 0.15 5.48 1.99
N ASP A 44 -0.68 5.85 2.96
CA ASP A 44 -1.27 4.89 3.91
C ASP A 44 -2.13 3.83 3.19
N CYS A 45 -2.96 4.25 2.22
CA CYS A 45 -3.75 3.31 1.43
C CYS A 45 -2.86 2.35 0.65
N ASN A 46 -1.75 2.83 0.09
CA ASN A 46 -0.76 2.00 -0.62
C ASN A 46 -0.10 0.98 0.33
N VAL A 47 0.25 1.37 1.56
CA VAL A 47 0.78 0.44 2.56
C VAL A 47 -0.26 -0.62 2.92
N LEU A 48 -1.51 -0.23 3.17
CA LEU A 48 -2.58 -1.14 3.56
C LEU A 48 -2.94 -2.15 2.46
N ILE A 49 -2.96 -1.74 1.19
CA ILE A 49 -3.20 -2.66 0.06
C ILE A 49 -2.08 -3.70 -0.02
N ARG A 50 -0.81 -3.31 0.15
CA ARG A 50 0.34 -4.25 0.13
C ARG A 50 0.31 -5.22 1.31
N ALA A 51 -0.07 -4.75 2.49
CA ALA A 51 -0.08 -5.54 3.71
C ALA A 51 -1.31 -6.44 3.85
N HIS A 52 -2.36 -6.23 3.03
CA HIS A 52 -3.60 -6.97 3.14
C HIS A 52 -3.39 -8.44 2.71
N PRO A 53 -3.59 -9.42 3.61
CA PRO A 53 -3.29 -10.81 3.31
C PRO A 53 -4.30 -11.41 2.31
N HIS A 54 -3.80 -12.00 1.23
CA HIS A 54 -4.60 -12.72 0.21
C HIS A 54 -4.23 -14.20 0.06
N GLY A 55 -3.20 -14.65 0.77
CA GLY A 55 -2.82 -16.07 0.86
C GLY A 55 -3.18 -16.66 2.22
N PRO A 56 -3.03 -17.99 2.38
CA PRO A 56 -3.09 -18.60 3.69
C PRO A 56 -2.09 -17.88 4.60
N ARG A 57 -2.57 -17.41 5.75
CA ARG A 57 -1.73 -16.80 6.77
C ARG A 57 -0.57 -17.77 7.02
N PRO A 58 0.72 -17.38 6.87
CA PRO A 58 1.82 -18.28 7.17
C PRO A 58 1.59 -18.72 8.61
N GLY A 59 1.28 -20.01 8.76
CA GLY A 59 0.87 -20.59 10.04
C GLY A 59 1.92 -20.21 11.07
N GLY A 60 1.53 -19.38 12.02
CA GLY A 60 2.39 -19.01 13.13
C GLY A 60 2.70 -20.25 13.93
N ARG A 61 3.82 -20.91 13.60
CA ARG A 61 4.48 -21.85 14.49
C ARG A 61 5.48 -21.03 15.28
N TRP A 62 5.03 -20.55 16.41
CA TRP A 62 5.84 -20.12 17.53
C TRP A 62 5.48 -21.07 18.67
N SER A 63 6.17 -22.22 18.69
CA SER A 63 6.30 -23.16 19.81
C SER A 63 7.50 -24.03 19.53
#